data_AF-A0A3D4ULQ8-F1
#
_entry.id   AF-A0A3D4ULQ8-F1
#
_cell.length_a   1.000
_cell.length_b   1.000
_cell.length_c   1.000
_cell.angle_alpha   90.00
_cell.angle_beta   90.00
_cell.angle_gamma   90.00
#
_symmetry.space_group_name_H-M   'P 1'
#
loop_
_entity.id
_entity.type
_entity.pdbx_description
1 polymer ?
#
loop_
_entity_poly.entity_id
_entity_poly.type
_entity_poly.pdbx_seq_one_letter_code
_entity_poly.pdbx_strand_id
1 'polypeptide(L)'
;RLGQAARFDRIPQHEIARFDRWARAYRARLGWSCSQCAARIAQRTGHSHEGVRKVLLRLDAQRDRAVFNEPPPAREREGRLVLRATIRGIEPRQVAKRDNRRVNALNRAARKVRTRLLRELGLPAQEVTPEQLQSALDAGPVQEIEHIEGERDLTTLVQQMRQHEPSVAYEEHARTVAIDALKKHCGWRIAQIDENAPKAVELDEIETDLRYITMIKATLLRSRLEQVLSSIESRLGGVIDSLTPGRAAHLVLGGISAASGAIDRYDPSHGGRIAAPIGLAVNRFVAAQPDVAQPMDEGKASRRILSGYEIDDWTASITPWQQWLDPDRRIKGVLGKLDERDRIVLVLRFGLGDHRPVNRAQLAQVLGTTRAHGVRFERAAIRNAMGLVHGTLNP
;
A
#
# COMPACT_ATOMS: atom_id res chain seq x y z
N ARG A 1 21.08 -35.85 -21.33
CA ARG A 1 21.55 -34.54 -21.86
C ARG A 1 22.25 -33.76 -20.75
N LEU A 2 23.47 -34.17 -20.36
CA LEU A 2 24.26 -33.61 -19.24
C LEU A 2 25.62 -33.06 -19.71
N GLY A 3 25.82 -32.84 -21.01
CA GLY A 3 27.12 -32.48 -21.61
C GLY A 3 27.36 -30.99 -21.87
N GLN A 4 26.60 -30.07 -21.27
CA GLN A 4 26.76 -28.61 -21.46
C GLN A 4 26.91 -27.84 -20.15
N ALA A 5 27.53 -28.44 -19.12
CA ALA A 5 28.14 -27.65 -18.07
C ALA A 5 29.45 -27.08 -18.61
N ALA A 6 29.34 -26.00 -19.39
CA ALA A 6 30.49 -25.23 -19.85
C ALA A 6 31.33 -24.87 -18.62
N ARG A 7 32.61 -25.26 -18.63
CA ARG A 7 33.61 -24.82 -17.66
C ARG A 7 33.41 -23.32 -17.43
N PHE A 8 33.31 -22.91 -16.17
CA PHE A 8 33.41 -21.50 -15.78
C PHE A 8 34.85 -21.01 -15.98
N ASP A 9 35.39 -21.21 -17.18
CA ASP A 9 36.73 -20.83 -17.55
C ASP A 9 36.81 -19.30 -17.50
N ARG A 10 37.78 -18.84 -16.72
CA ARG A 10 38.08 -17.43 -16.54
C ARG A 10 38.44 -16.88 -17.92
N ILE A 11 37.65 -15.93 -18.43
CA ILE A 11 37.88 -15.31 -19.74
C ILE A 11 39.33 -14.79 -19.78
N PRO A 12 40.19 -15.31 -20.66
CA PRO A 12 41.61 -15.00 -20.63
C PRO A 12 41.86 -13.56 -21.08
N GLN A 13 42.90 -12.92 -20.53
CA GLN A 13 43.16 -11.49 -20.70
C GLN A 13 43.27 -11.06 -22.18
N HIS A 14 43.81 -11.93 -23.03
CA HIS A 14 43.95 -11.68 -24.47
C HIS A 14 42.59 -11.63 -25.19
N GLU A 15 41.59 -12.35 -24.70
CA GLU A 15 40.23 -12.30 -25.26
C GLU A 15 39.48 -11.06 -24.82
N ILE A 16 39.70 -10.57 -23.60
CA ILE A 16 39.08 -9.34 -23.08
C ILE A 16 39.36 -8.16 -24.03
N ALA A 17 40.60 -8.02 -24.50
CA ALA A 17 40.97 -6.99 -25.47
C ALA A 17 40.26 -7.14 -26.83
N ARG A 18 39.95 -8.38 -27.25
CA ARG A 18 39.17 -8.64 -28.48
C ARG A 18 37.70 -8.29 -28.29
N PHE A 19 37.11 -8.64 -27.14
CA PHE A 19 35.71 -8.35 -26.83
C PHE A 19 35.49 -6.84 -26.85
N ASP A 20 36.40 -6.11 -26.24
CA ASP A 20 36.40 -4.66 -26.20
C ASP A 20 36.43 -4.01 -27.59
N ARG A 21 37.32 -4.51 -28.47
CA ARG A 21 37.42 -4.04 -29.85
C ARG A 21 36.14 -4.31 -30.64
N TRP A 22 35.58 -5.51 -30.51
CA TRP A 22 34.32 -5.87 -31.17
C TRP A 22 33.14 -5.07 -30.64
N ALA A 23 33.03 -4.91 -29.33
CA ALA A 23 31.99 -4.10 -28.69
C ALA A 23 31.98 -2.67 -29.22
N ARG A 24 33.16 -2.03 -29.32
CA ARG A 24 33.31 -0.70 -29.93
C ARG A 24 32.87 -0.68 -31.39
N ALA A 25 33.32 -1.65 -32.19
CA ALA A 25 32.96 -1.73 -33.60
C ALA A 25 31.45 -1.92 -33.80
N TYR A 26 30.81 -2.80 -33.02
CA TYR A 26 29.37 -3.02 -33.04
C TYR A 26 28.60 -1.77 -32.59
N ARG A 27 29.08 -1.08 -31.56
CA ARG A 27 28.48 0.18 -31.10
C ARG A 27 28.55 1.25 -32.18
N ALA A 28 29.73 1.45 -32.77
CA ALA A 28 29.97 2.50 -33.77
C ALA A 28 29.23 2.24 -35.09
N ARG A 29 29.19 0.99 -35.56
CA ARG A 29 28.60 0.65 -36.86
C ARG A 29 27.11 0.38 -36.80
N LEU A 30 26.62 -0.22 -35.70
CA LEU A 30 25.26 -0.75 -35.61
C LEU A 30 24.43 -0.11 -34.49
N GLY A 31 25.03 0.76 -33.67
CA GLY A 31 24.33 1.38 -32.53
C GLY A 31 23.93 0.40 -31.44
N TRP A 32 24.51 -0.80 -31.41
CA TRP A 32 24.07 -1.87 -30.52
C TRP A 32 24.25 -1.54 -29.03
N SER A 33 23.35 -2.09 -28.22
CA SER A 33 23.41 -2.09 -26.76
C SER A 33 24.53 -3.01 -26.25
N CYS A 34 24.99 -2.80 -25.01
CA CYS A 34 25.95 -3.68 -24.35
C CYS A 34 25.45 -5.14 -24.35
N SER A 35 24.15 -5.34 -24.14
CA SER A 35 23.53 -6.68 -24.16
C SER A 35 23.56 -7.33 -25.56
N GLN A 36 23.30 -6.56 -26.63
CA GLN A 36 23.38 -7.07 -28.01
C GLN A 36 24.83 -7.40 -28.39
N CYS A 37 25.78 -6.52 -28.05
CA CYS A 37 27.21 -6.79 -28.24
C CYS A 37 27.63 -8.05 -27.50
N ALA A 38 27.24 -8.18 -26.23
CA ALA A 38 27.56 -9.34 -25.41
C ALA A 38 26.98 -10.64 -25.99
N ALA A 39 25.73 -10.62 -26.47
CA ALA A 39 25.09 -11.79 -27.06
C ALA A 39 25.82 -12.23 -28.34
N ARG A 40 26.19 -11.28 -29.20
CA ARG A 40 26.92 -11.58 -30.44
C ARG A 40 28.33 -12.10 -30.18
N ILE A 41 29.03 -11.51 -29.22
CA ILE A 41 30.38 -11.94 -28.84
C ILE A 41 30.31 -13.33 -28.22
N ALA A 42 29.39 -13.57 -27.29
CA ALA A 42 29.15 -14.88 -26.67
C ALA A 42 28.90 -15.98 -27.71
N GLN A 43 28.02 -15.72 -28.68
CA GLN A 43 27.77 -16.65 -29.80
C GLN A 43 29.04 -16.93 -30.61
N ARG A 44 29.91 -15.93 -30.80
CA ARG A 44 31.14 -16.05 -31.60
C ARG A 44 32.26 -16.80 -30.88
N THR A 45 32.32 -16.74 -29.56
CA THR A 45 33.45 -17.24 -28.78
C THR A 45 33.12 -18.47 -27.94
N GLY A 46 31.85 -18.86 -27.86
CA GLY A 46 31.40 -19.96 -27.00
C GLY A 46 31.31 -19.61 -25.51
N HIS A 47 31.46 -18.33 -25.14
CA HIS A 47 31.35 -17.87 -23.75
C HIS A 47 29.90 -17.62 -23.35
N SER A 48 29.62 -17.60 -22.04
CA SER A 48 28.29 -17.23 -21.55
C SER A 48 27.99 -15.76 -21.85
N HIS A 49 26.74 -15.48 -22.26
CA HIS A 49 26.26 -14.11 -22.53
C HIS A 49 26.50 -13.17 -21.36
N GLU A 50 26.17 -13.61 -20.14
CA GLU A 50 26.34 -12.81 -18.92
C GLU A 50 27.82 -12.61 -18.55
N GLY A 51 28.67 -13.62 -18.78
CA GLY A 51 30.11 -13.50 -18.58
C GLY A 51 30.73 -12.41 -19.46
N VAL A 52 30.42 -12.44 -20.76
CA VAL A 52 30.86 -11.40 -21.70
C VAL A 52 30.29 -10.04 -21.31
N ARG A 53 29.01 -9.96 -20.95
CA ARG A 53 28.37 -8.69 -20.53
C ARG A 53 29.07 -8.06 -19.33
N LYS A 54 29.38 -8.85 -18.29
CA LYS A 54 30.10 -8.37 -17.10
C LYS A 54 31.50 -7.88 -17.45
N VAL A 55 32.20 -8.53 -18.36
CA VAL A 55 33.51 -8.07 -18.85
C VAL A 55 33.36 -6.74 -19.57
N LEU A 56 32.40 -6.61 -20.50
CA LEU A 56 32.17 -5.36 -21.22
C LEU A 56 31.80 -4.21 -20.28
N LEU A 57 30.92 -4.42 -19.30
CA LEU A 57 30.56 -3.39 -18.31
C LEU A 57 31.76 -2.96 -17.45
N ARG A 58 32.62 -3.91 -17.07
CA ARG A 58 33.84 -3.61 -16.30
C ARG A 58 34.84 -2.79 -17.10
N LEU A 59 35.07 -3.18 -18.35
CA LEU A 59 35.92 -2.42 -19.28
C LEU A 59 35.36 -1.02 -19.51
N ASP A 60 34.03 -0.89 -19.63
CA ASP A 60 33.39 0.39 -19.87
C ASP A 60 33.52 1.34 -18.68
N ALA A 61 33.40 0.81 -17.45
CA ALA A 61 33.55 1.56 -16.21
C ALA A 61 34.99 2.04 -15.94
N GLN A 62 36.00 1.39 -16.55
CA GLN A 62 37.41 1.75 -16.42
C GLN A 62 37.88 2.82 -17.42
N ARG A 63 36.99 3.30 -18.30
CA ARG A 63 37.34 4.26 -19.36
C ARG A 63 36.98 5.68 -18.97
N ASP A 64 37.77 6.63 -19.46
CA ASP A 64 37.44 8.05 -19.41
C ASP A 64 36.19 8.38 -20.23
N ARG A 65 35.97 7.66 -21.35
CA ARG A 65 34.78 7.79 -22.20
C ARG A 65 34.12 6.43 -22.41
N ALA A 66 32.96 6.25 -21.77
CA ALA A 66 32.12 5.06 -21.92
C ALA A 66 31.70 4.84 -23.38
N VAL A 67 31.84 3.61 -23.85
CA VAL A 67 31.29 3.10 -25.12
C VAL A 67 29.78 2.93 -24.98
N PHE A 68 29.33 2.46 -23.82
CA PHE A 68 27.93 2.21 -23.53
C PHE A 68 27.40 3.26 -22.57
N ASN A 69 26.66 4.24 -23.11
CA ASN A 69 25.91 5.21 -22.29
C ASN A 69 24.63 4.59 -21.70
N GLU A 70 24.67 3.30 -21.34
CA GLU A 70 23.53 2.64 -20.72
C GLU A 70 23.48 2.99 -19.24
N PRO A 71 22.38 3.60 -18.76
CA PRO A 71 22.25 3.88 -17.35
C PRO A 71 22.27 2.55 -16.56
N PRO A 72 22.90 2.52 -15.35
CA PRO A 72 22.95 1.31 -14.53
C PRO A 72 21.53 0.79 -14.18
N PRO A 73 21.39 -0.44 -13.64
CA PRO A 73 20.12 -0.90 -13.10
C PRO A 73 19.53 0.13 -12.14
N ALA A 74 18.21 0.32 -12.21
CA ALA A 74 17.56 1.31 -11.37
C ALA A 74 17.70 0.92 -9.90
N ARG A 75 18.16 1.87 -9.07
CA ARG A 75 18.39 1.67 -7.64
C ARG A 75 17.07 1.66 -6.90
N GLU A 76 17.08 1.12 -5.69
CA GLU A 76 15.90 1.09 -4.83
C GLU A 76 15.33 2.49 -4.54
N ARG A 77 16.20 3.48 -4.30
CA ARG A 77 15.81 4.89 -4.12
C ARG A 77 15.00 5.42 -5.32
N GLU A 78 15.39 5.05 -6.53
CA GLU A 78 14.68 5.43 -7.76
C GLU A 78 13.33 4.69 -7.85
N GLY A 79 13.27 3.42 -7.44
CA GLY A 79 12.01 2.68 -7.30
C GLY A 79 11.03 3.34 -6.32
N ARG A 80 11.50 3.76 -5.15
CA ARG A 80 10.69 4.49 -4.15
C ARG A 80 10.22 5.85 -4.68
N LEU A 81 11.08 6.56 -5.42
CA LEU A 81 10.72 7.81 -6.07
C LEU A 81 9.58 7.61 -7.08
N VAL A 82 9.70 6.61 -7.95
CA VAL A 82 8.69 6.29 -8.97
C VAL A 82 7.38 5.87 -8.34
N LEU A 83 7.42 5.08 -7.26
CA LEU A 83 6.23 4.69 -6.49
C LEU A 83 5.50 5.93 -5.95
N ARG A 84 6.20 6.81 -5.23
CA ARG A 84 5.63 8.06 -4.70
C ARG A 84 5.10 8.99 -5.78
N ALA A 85 5.80 9.08 -6.92
CA ALA A 85 5.36 9.87 -8.05
C ALA A 85 4.05 9.32 -8.65
N THR A 86 3.96 7.99 -8.80
CA THR A 86 2.78 7.32 -9.35
C THR A 86 1.56 7.48 -8.44
N ILE A 87 1.73 7.41 -7.11
CA ILE A 87 0.66 7.67 -6.13
C ILE A 87 0.09 9.08 -6.26
N ARG A 88 0.88 10.04 -6.79
CA ARG A 88 0.47 11.42 -7.07
C ARG A 88 0.04 11.66 -8.53
N GLY A 89 -0.20 10.60 -9.30
CA GLY A 89 -0.67 10.71 -10.70
C GLY A 89 0.40 11.17 -11.71
N ILE A 90 1.67 11.22 -11.30
CA ILE A 90 2.80 11.57 -12.18
C ILE A 90 3.16 10.35 -13.05
N GLU A 91 3.30 10.55 -14.36
CA GLU A 91 3.62 9.47 -15.27
C GLU A 91 5.07 8.99 -15.09
N PRO A 92 5.33 7.66 -15.04
CA PRO A 92 6.68 7.12 -14.98
C PRO A 92 7.59 7.61 -16.13
N ARG A 93 7.02 7.97 -17.28
CA ARG A 93 7.74 8.56 -18.41
C ARG A 93 8.34 9.94 -18.09
N GLN A 94 7.66 10.75 -17.27
CA GLN A 94 8.16 12.05 -16.85
C GLN A 94 9.35 11.89 -15.89
N VAL A 95 9.24 10.97 -14.93
CA VAL A 95 10.36 10.62 -14.02
C VAL A 95 11.55 10.06 -14.82
N ALA A 96 11.28 9.17 -15.77
CA ALA A 96 12.29 8.61 -16.65
C ALA A 96 13.04 9.67 -17.48
N LYS A 97 12.30 10.64 -18.04
CA LYS A 97 12.89 11.75 -18.81
C LYS A 97 13.80 12.61 -17.93
N ARG A 98 13.34 12.96 -16.72
CA ARG A 98 14.10 13.79 -15.77
C ARG A 98 15.39 13.11 -15.31
N ASP A 99 15.33 11.81 -15.01
CA ASP A 99 16.45 11.07 -14.45
C ASP A 99 17.31 10.36 -15.54
N ASN A 100 17.03 10.63 -16.82
CA ASN A 100 17.67 9.99 -17.99
C ASN A 100 17.69 8.45 -17.91
N ARG A 101 16.54 7.85 -17.52
CA ARG A 101 16.37 6.40 -17.36
C ARG A 101 15.38 5.84 -18.38
N ARG A 102 15.45 4.52 -18.61
CA ARG A 102 14.41 3.79 -19.37
C ARG A 102 13.19 3.57 -18.48
N VAL A 103 11.99 3.86 -18.99
CA VAL A 103 10.71 3.68 -18.28
C VAL A 103 10.53 2.27 -17.74
N ASN A 104 10.87 1.25 -18.53
CA ASN A 104 10.77 -0.15 -18.12
C ASN A 104 11.70 -0.50 -16.95
N ALA A 105 12.88 0.14 -16.86
CA ALA A 105 13.80 -0.08 -15.75
C ALA A 105 13.24 0.50 -14.44
N LEU A 106 12.68 1.72 -14.51
CA LEU A 106 12.01 2.37 -13.39
C LEU A 106 10.78 1.60 -12.90
N ASN A 107 9.92 1.14 -13.83
CA ASN A 107 8.75 0.33 -13.48
C ASN A 107 9.16 -0.99 -12.80
N ARG A 108 10.22 -1.65 -13.26
CA ARG A 108 10.74 -2.86 -12.59
C ARG A 108 11.24 -2.55 -11.18
N ALA A 109 12.01 -1.47 -10.99
CA ALA A 109 12.45 -1.06 -9.66
C ALA A 109 11.28 -0.72 -8.73
N ALA A 110 10.26 -0.02 -9.23
CA ALA A 110 9.05 0.28 -8.46
C ALA A 110 8.29 -0.99 -8.04
N ARG A 111 8.18 -1.99 -8.93
CA ARG A 111 7.57 -3.29 -8.57
C ARG A 111 8.37 -4.03 -7.50
N LYS A 112 9.71 -4.05 -7.59
CA LYS A 112 10.55 -4.65 -6.54
C LYS A 112 10.35 -3.97 -5.18
N VAL A 113 10.25 -2.64 -5.16
CA VAL A 113 9.93 -1.89 -3.93
C VAL A 113 8.56 -2.29 -3.39
N ARG A 114 7.52 -2.37 -4.25
CA ARG A 114 6.17 -2.82 -3.86
C ARG A 114 6.18 -4.24 -3.29
N THR A 115 6.85 -5.18 -3.96
CA THR A 115 7.02 -6.57 -3.47
C THR A 115 7.67 -6.59 -2.09
N ARG A 116 8.71 -5.79 -1.86
CA ARG A 116 9.34 -5.73 -0.54
C ARG A 116 8.41 -5.17 0.52
N LEU A 117 7.73 -4.04 0.24
CA LEU A 117 6.74 -3.46 1.17
C LEU A 117 5.65 -4.48 1.55
N LEU A 118 5.17 -5.26 0.57
CA LEU A 118 4.20 -6.33 0.82
C LEU A 118 4.77 -7.44 1.71
N ARG A 119 6.02 -7.87 1.48
CA ARG A 119 6.69 -8.89 2.32
C ARG A 119 6.93 -8.39 3.76
N GLU A 120 7.28 -7.12 3.91
CA GLU A 120 7.48 -6.47 5.22
C GLU A 120 6.19 -6.45 6.08
N LEU A 121 5.01 -6.64 5.48
CA LEU A 121 3.75 -6.75 6.24
C LEU A 121 3.68 -8.02 7.11
N GLY A 122 4.45 -9.07 6.78
CA GLY A 122 4.47 -10.31 7.57
C GLY A 122 3.11 -11.01 7.67
N LEU A 123 2.27 -10.94 6.63
CA LEU A 123 0.95 -11.56 6.61
C LEU A 123 1.06 -13.11 6.67
N PRO A 124 0.10 -13.81 7.31
CA PRO A 124 0.12 -15.26 7.38
C PRO A 124 0.05 -15.88 5.99
N ALA A 125 1.00 -16.75 5.66
CA ALA A 125 1.07 -17.41 4.36
C ALA A 125 0.35 -18.77 4.41
N GLN A 126 -0.98 -18.74 4.42
CA GLN A 126 -1.83 -19.93 4.40
C GLN A 126 -2.68 -19.94 3.13
N GLU A 127 -2.68 -21.07 2.41
CA GLU A 127 -3.54 -21.24 1.25
C GLU A 127 -5.01 -21.22 1.67
N VAL A 128 -5.80 -20.39 0.98
CA VAL A 128 -7.25 -20.28 1.14
C VAL A 128 -7.83 -20.62 -0.23
N THR A 129 -8.74 -21.58 -0.30
CA THR A 129 -9.33 -21.94 -1.60
C THR A 129 -10.20 -20.78 -2.12
N PRO A 130 -10.35 -20.65 -3.46
CA PRO A 130 -11.23 -19.63 -4.02
C PRO A 130 -12.66 -19.68 -3.44
N GLU A 131 -13.19 -20.87 -3.16
CA GLU A 131 -14.53 -21.07 -2.60
C GLU A 131 -14.61 -20.60 -1.15
N GLN A 132 -13.58 -20.87 -0.33
CA GLN A 132 -13.51 -20.39 1.04
C GLN A 132 -13.44 -18.87 1.09
N LEU A 133 -12.60 -18.28 0.23
CA LEU A 133 -12.48 -16.83 0.12
C LEU A 133 -13.82 -16.24 -0.32
N GLN A 134 -14.41 -16.77 -1.40
CA GLN A 134 -15.67 -16.26 -1.94
C GLN A 134 -16.81 -16.36 -0.92
N SER A 135 -16.94 -17.50 -0.22
CA SER A 135 -17.93 -17.69 0.86
C SER A 135 -17.78 -16.65 1.97
N ALA A 136 -16.54 -16.38 2.41
CA ALA A 136 -16.28 -15.35 3.42
C ALA A 136 -16.64 -13.93 2.92
N LEU A 137 -16.41 -13.65 1.63
CA LEU A 137 -16.72 -12.35 1.05
C LEU A 137 -18.22 -12.17 0.75
N ASP A 138 -18.95 -13.23 0.47
CA ASP A 138 -20.38 -13.21 0.14
C ASP A 138 -21.31 -13.13 1.36
N ALA A 139 -20.75 -13.15 2.58
CA ALA A 139 -21.53 -12.91 3.78
C ALA A 139 -22.18 -11.50 3.72
N GLY A 140 -23.49 -11.42 3.99
CA GLY A 140 -24.26 -10.16 3.92
C GLY A 140 -23.58 -8.96 4.60
N PRO A 141 -23.11 -9.08 5.87
CA PRO A 141 -22.44 -7.99 6.58
C PRO A 141 -21.12 -7.50 5.94
N VAL A 142 -20.53 -8.28 5.04
CA VAL A 142 -19.33 -7.95 4.27
C VAL A 142 -19.69 -7.28 2.93
N GLN A 143 -20.85 -7.62 2.35
CA GLN A 143 -21.35 -6.97 1.13
C GLN A 143 -21.96 -5.59 1.41
N GLU A 144 -22.55 -5.41 2.59
CA GLU A 144 -23.18 -4.16 3.05
C GLU A 144 -22.17 -3.17 3.65
N ILE A 145 -20.93 -3.16 3.15
CA ILE A 145 -19.90 -2.25 3.63
C ILE A 145 -20.08 -0.88 2.98
N GLU A 146 -20.41 0.08 3.84
CA GLU A 146 -20.44 1.49 3.50
C GLU A 146 -19.06 2.12 3.55
N HIS A 147 -18.91 3.18 2.78
CA HIS A 147 -17.78 4.06 2.94
C HIS A 147 -17.84 4.80 4.27
N ILE A 148 -16.71 4.92 4.95
CA ILE A 148 -16.64 5.58 6.26
C ILE A 148 -15.70 6.77 6.18
N GLU A 149 -16.21 7.92 6.62
CA GLU A 149 -15.45 9.11 6.94
C GLU A 149 -15.23 9.17 8.45
N GLY A 150 -13.97 9.31 8.86
CA GLY A 150 -13.66 9.56 10.25
C GLY A 150 -13.99 11.01 10.59
N GLU A 151 -14.75 11.19 11.67
CA GLU A 151 -15.04 12.52 12.21
C GLU A 151 -13.75 13.24 12.59
N ARG A 152 -13.67 14.53 12.24
CA ARG A 152 -12.49 15.39 12.41
C ARG A 152 -12.66 16.42 13.51
N ASP A 153 -13.85 16.55 14.07
CA ASP A 153 -14.07 17.30 15.30
C ASP A 153 -14.11 16.35 16.51
N LEU A 154 -13.23 16.58 17.49
CA LEU A 154 -13.12 15.67 18.65
C LEU A 154 -14.43 15.53 19.42
N THR A 155 -15.16 16.64 19.63
CA THR A 155 -16.43 16.63 20.38
C THR A 155 -17.48 15.81 19.64
N THR A 156 -17.60 16.01 18.32
CA THR A 156 -18.51 15.27 17.47
C THR A 156 -18.14 13.78 17.42
N LEU A 157 -16.85 13.45 17.36
CA LEU A 157 -16.39 12.06 17.40
C LEU A 157 -16.79 11.41 18.73
N VAL A 158 -16.50 12.02 19.87
CA VAL A 158 -16.87 11.48 21.19
C VAL A 158 -18.39 11.29 21.30
N GLN A 159 -19.19 12.23 20.78
CA GLN A 159 -20.64 12.09 20.75
C GLN A 159 -21.10 10.89 19.90
N GLN A 160 -20.53 10.73 18.70
CA GLN A 160 -20.79 9.57 17.84
C GLN A 160 -20.39 8.26 18.52
N MET A 161 -19.24 8.23 19.20
CA MET A 161 -18.79 7.05 19.96
C MET A 161 -19.83 6.66 21.02
N ARG A 162 -20.45 7.61 21.72
CA ARG A 162 -21.49 7.34 22.73
C ARG A 162 -22.82 6.85 22.16
N GLN A 163 -23.14 7.29 20.95
CA GLN A 163 -24.41 6.98 20.28
C GLN A 163 -24.37 5.68 19.47
N HIS A 164 -23.18 5.12 19.24
CA HIS A 164 -23.04 3.93 18.41
C HIS A 164 -23.58 2.68 19.09
N GLU A 165 -24.53 2.02 18.44
CA GLU A 165 -25.04 0.74 18.88
C GLU A 165 -24.01 -0.39 18.64
N PRO A 166 -23.84 -1.33 19.60
CA PRO A 166 -23.00 -2.49 19.40
C PRO A 166 -23.50 -3.37 18.25
N SER A 167 -22.60 -3.76 17.35
CA SER A 167 -22.90 -4.74 16.30
C SER A 167 -23.31 -6.11 16.87
N VAL A 168 -24.16 -6.82 16.12
CA VAL A 168 -24.58 -8.19 16.44
C VAL A 168 -23.41 -9.17 16.23
N ALA A 169 -23.35 -10.22 17.06
CA ALA A 169 -22.28 -11.22 17.04
C ALA A 169 -21.99 -11.80 15.64
N TYR A 170 -23.07 -12.06 14.88
CA TYR A 170 -22.99 -12.61 13.53
C TYR A 170 -22.22 -11.68 12.59
N GLU A 171 -22.50 -10.38 12.62
CA GLU A 171 -21.85 -9.42 11.72
C GLU A 171 -20.36 -9.25 12.04
N GLU A 172 -20.02 -9.22 13.33
CA GLU A 172 -18.62 -9.19 13.78
C GLU A 172 -17.86 -10.41 13.28
N HIS A 173 -18.47 -11.58 13.45
CA HIS A 173 -17.86 -12.84 13.04
C HIS A 173 -17.66 -12.88 11.53
N ALA A 174 -18.69 -12.52 10.74
CA ALA A 174 -18.59 -12.46 9.29
C ALA A 174 -17.44 -11.54 8.82
N ARG A 175 -17.35 -10.32 9.37
CA ARG A 175 -16.30 -9.35 9.00
C ARG A 175 -14.91 -9.81 9.42
N THR A 176 -14.77 -10.44 10.59
CA THR A 176 -13.48 -10.96 11.06
C THR A 176 -13.01 -12.17 10.27
N VAL A 177 -13.92 -13.08 9.90
CA VAL A 177 -13.64 -14.20 8.99
C VAL A 177 -13.19 -13.71 7.61
N ALA A 178 -13.85 -12.70 7.04
CA ALA A 178 -13.44 -12.11 5.77
C ALA A 178 -12.05 -11.44 5.84
N ILE A 179 -11.76 -10.70 6.91
CA ILE A 179 -10.43 -10.10 7.12
C ILE A 179 -9.34 -11.18 7.21
N ASP A 180 -9.59 -12.24 8.00
CA ASP A 180 -8.64 -13.35 8.17
C ASP A 180 -8.40 -14.10 6.85
N ALA A 181 -9.47 -14.44 6.12
CA ALA A 181 -9.38 -15.10 4.82
C ALA A 181 -8.60 -14.26 3.79
N LEU A 182 -8.88 -12.96 3.70
CA LEU A 182 -8.17 -12.05 2.80
C LEU A 182 -6.69 -11.90 3.20
N LYS A 183 -6.37 -11.82 4.50
CA LYS A 183 -4.98 -11.73 4.98
C LYS A 183 -4.20 -12.99 4.62
N LYS A 184 -4.77 -14.18 4.86
CA LYS A 184 -4.16 -15.47 4.52
C LYS A 184 -3.96 -15.60 3.02
N HIS A 185 -4.98 -15.27 2.22
CA HIS A 185 -4.90 -15.22 0.76
C HIS A 185 -3.80 -14.27 0.28
N CYS A 186 -3.73 -13.03 0.81
CA CYS A 186 -2.69 -12.07 0.47
C CYS A 186 -1.30 -12.60 0.85
N GLY A 187 -1.11 -13.13 2.07
CA GLY A 187 0.16 -13.68 2.53
C GLY A 187 0.65 -14.84 1.67
N TRP A 188 -0.24 -15.77 1.31
CA TRP A 188 0.07 -16.86 0.39
C TRP A 188 0.50 -16.33 -0.99
N ARG A 189 -0.27 -15.39 -1.57
CA ARG A 189 0.06 -14.79 -2.86
C ARG A 189 1.38 -14.02 -2.84
N ILE A 190 1.68 -13.30 -1.76
CA ILE A 190 2.94 -12.57 -1.57
C ILE A 190 4.12 -13.56 -1.55
N ALA A 191 3.96 -14.71 -0.89
CA ALA A 191 4.99 -15.76 -0.85
C ALA A 191 5.29 -16.34 -2.24
N GLN A 192 4.30 -16.36 -3.15
CA GLN A 192 4.46 -16.86 -4.53
C GLN A 192 5.08 -15.84 -5.51
N ILE A 193 5.28 -14.57 -5.11
CA ILE A 193 5.85 -13.56 -6.01
C ILE A 193 7.32 -13.86 -6.30
N ASP A 194 7.65 -14.02 -7.60
CA ASP A 194 9.05 -14.00 -8.07
C ASP A 194 9.70 -12.65 -7.76
N GLU A 195 10.70 -12.66 -6.87
CA GLU A 195 11.43 -11.49 -6.44
C GLU A 195 12.22 -10.80 -7.57
N ASN A 196 12.65 -11.59 -8.56
CA ASN A 196 13.44 -11.10 -9.68
C ASN A 196 12.57 -10.47 -10.77
N ALA A 197 11.36 -10.98 -10.96
CA ALA A 197 10.43 -10.56 -11.99
C ALA A 197 8.98 -10.39 -11.50
N PRO A 198 8.71 -9.54 -10.50
CA PRO A 198 7.36 -9.37 -9.96
C PRO A 198 6.39 -8.84 -11.03
N LYS A 199 5.24 -9.51 -11.18
CA LYS A 199 4.24 -9.14 -12.17
C LYS A 199 3.36 -8.01 -11.64
N ALA A 200 3.10 -7.01 -12.48
CA ALA A 200 2.22 -5.90 -12.11
C ALA A 200 0.79 -6.34 -11.80
N VAL A 201 0.36 -7.46 -12.39
CA VAL A 201 -1.00 -7.99 -12.21
C VAL A 201 -1.21 -8.53 -10.81
N GLU A 202 -0.33 -9.42 -10.38
CA GLU A 202 -0.34 -10.02 -9.05
C GLU A 202 -0.26 -8.95 -7.96
N LEU A 203 0.66 -7.98 -8.11
CA LEU A 203 0.78 -6.86 -7.17
C LEU A 203 -0.50 -6.01 -7.08
N ASP A 204 -1.18 -5.78 -8.20
CA ASP A 204 -2.37 -4.93 -8.25
C ASP A 204 -3.58 -5.59 -7.59
N GLU A 205 -3.69 -6.91 -7.70
CA GLU A 205 -4.76 -7.69 -7.06
C GLU A 205 -4.56 -7.77 -5.54
N ILE A 206 -3.35 -8.12 -5.07
CA ILE A 206 -3.02 -8.15 -3.64
C ILE A 206 -3.28 -6.77 -3.01
N GLU A 207 -2.84 -5.71 -3.66
CA GLU A 207 -3.07 -4.34 -3.22
C GLU A 207 -4.54 -3.94 -3.20
N THR A 208 -5.38 -4.54 -4.04
CA THR A 208 -6.82 -4.28 -4.03
C THR A 208 -7.48 -5.01 -2.86
N ASP A 209 -7.09 -6.25 -2.60
CA ASP A 209 -7.54 -7.02 -1.42
C ASP A 209 -7.13 -6.33 -0.12
N LEU A 210 -5.92 -5.77 -0.03
CA LEU A 210 -5.48 -4.99 1.13
C LEU A 210 -6.31 -3.73 1.37
N ARG A 211 -6.72 -3.01 0.32
CA ARG A 211 -7.67 -1.88 0.47
C ARG A 211 -9.02 -2.36 0.98
N TYR A 212 -9.47 -3.52 0.49
CA TYR A 212 -10.74 -4.07 0.95
C TYR A 212 -10.68 -4.48 2.43
N ILE A 213 -9.59 -5.12 2.88
CA ILE A 213 -9.35 -5.39 4.30
C ILE A 213 -9.46 -4.10 5.12
N THR A 214 -8.86 -3.00 4.67
CA THR A 214 -8.96 -1.70 5.35
C THR A 214 -10.42 -1.25 5.49
N MET A 215 -11.24 -1.36 4.45
CA MET A 215 -12.67 -0.98 4.50
C MET A 215 -13.49 -1.85 5.45
N ILE A 216 -13.32 -3.18 5.39
CA ILE A 216 -13.99 -4.12 6.31
C ILE A 216 -13.60 -3.78 7.76
N LYS A 217 -12.31 -3.52 7.99
CA LYS A 217 -11.77 -3.19 9.31
C LYS A 217 -12.27 -1.84 9.83
N ALA A 218 -12.38 -0.82 8.97
CA ALA A 218 -12.96 0.48 9.32
C ALA A 218 -14.42 0.32 9.78
N THR A 219 -15.20 -0.49 9.06
CA THR A 219 -16.60 -0.78 9.38
C THR A 219 -16.73 -1.51 10.70
N LEU A 220 -15.91 -2.53 10.90
CA LEU A 220 -15.87 -3.25 12.17
C LEU A 220 -15.48 -2.33 13.33
N LEU A 221 -14.48 -1.47 13.15
CA LEU A 221 -14.01 -0.53 14.17
C LEU A 221 -15.04 0.56 14.49
N ARG A 222 -15.76 1.08 13.49
CA ARG A 222 -16.89 2.02 13.66
C ARG A 222 -17.93 1.43 14.62
N SER A 223 -18.32 0.17 14.41
CA SER A 223 -19.27 -0.55 15.29
C SER A 223 -18.74 -0.89 16.70
N ARG A 224 -17.50 -0.50 17.01
CA ARG A 224 -16.81 -0.76 18.28
C ARG A 224 -16.37 0.53 18.98
N LEU A 225 -16.69 1.69 18.42
CA LEU A 225 -16.27 2.98 18.95
C LEU A 225 -16.78 3.23 20.37
N GLU A 226 -18.04 2.87 20.66
CA GLU A 226 -18.62 2.95 22.01
C GLU A 226 -17.82 2.15 23.03
N GLN A 227 -17.47 0.91 22.70
CA GLN A 227 -16.64 0.06 23.55
C GLN A 227 -15.23 0.64 23.77
N VAL A 228 -14.61 1.22 22.74
CA VAL A 228 -13.31 1.90 22.87
C VAL A 228 -13.41 3.03 23.88
N LEU A 229 -14.43 3.90 23.76
CA LEU A 229 -14.65 5.01 24.68
C LEU A 229 -14.92 4.51 26.10
N SER A 230 -15.83 3.55 26.27
CA SER A 230 -16.18 2.96 27.57
C SER A 230 -14.96 2.35 28.27
N SER A 231 -14.07 1.68 27.52
CA SER A 231 -12.82 1.13 28.08
C SER A 231 -11.87 2.23 28.55
N ILE A 232 -11.79 3.34 27.81
CA ILE A 232 -10.98 4.51 28.22
C ILE A 232 -11.56 5.14 29.48
N GLU A 233 -12.86 5.45 29.50
CA GLU A 233 -13.54 6.11 30.63
C GLU A 233 -13.52 5.24 31.89
N SER A 234 -13.75 3.93 31.74
CA SER A 234 -13.62 2.97 32.84
C SER A 234 -12.22 2.99 33.47
N ARG A 235 -11.17 3.10 32.65
CA ARG A 235 -9.79 3.15 33.14
C ARG A 235 -9.42 4.51 33.75
N LEU A 236 -10.00 5.59 33.25
CA LEU A 236 -9.85 6.94 33.82
C LEU A 236 -10.61 7.12 35.14
N GLY A 237 -11.65 6.33 35.38
CA GLY A 237 -12.57 6.54 36.51
C GLY A 237 -13.47 7.76 36.34
N GLY A 238 -13.69 8.21 35.10
CA GLY A 238 -14.45 9.42 34.78
C GLY A 238 -14.65 9.63 33.28
N VAL A 239 -15.40 10.67 32.91
CA VAL A 239 -15.72 10.98 31.51
C VAL A 239 -14.52 11.61 30.79
N ILE A 240 -14.38 11.30 29.50
CA ILE A 240 -13.27 11.83 28.68
C ILE A 240 -13.30 13.37 28.57
N ASP A 241 -14.49 13.96 28.67
CA ASP A 241 -14.72 15.42 28.63
C ASP A 241 -14.07 16.18 29.79
N SER A 242 -13.64 15.49 30.84
CA SER A 242 -12.93 16.11 31.97
C SER A 242 -11.48 16.47 31.64
N LEU A 243 -10.93 15.94 30.54
CA LEU A 243 -9.54 16.12 30.14
C LEU A 243 -9.36 17.35 29.25
N THR A 244 -8.11 17.81 29.12
CA THR A 244 -7.78 18.80 28.10
C THR A 244 -8.00 18.22 26.69
N PRO A 245 -8.40 19.03 25.69
CA PRO A 245 -8.70 18.53 24.34
C PRO A 245 -7.56 17.72 23.71
N GLY A 246 -6.31 18.17 23.84
CA GLY A 246 -5.15 17.45 23.32
C GLY A 246 -4.94 16.08 23.99
N ARG A 247 -5.24 15.97 25.29
CA ARG A 247 -5.15 14.71 26.02
C ARG A 247 -6.30 13.77 25.66
N ALA A 248 -7.51 14.28 25.56
CA ALA A 248 -8.67 13.53 25.09
C ALA A 248 -8.45 12.99 23.66
N ALA A 249 -7.98 13.84 22.73
CA ALA A 249 -7.63 13.43 21.38
C ALA A 249 -6.58 12.30 21.36
N HIS A 250 -5.51 12.45 22.15
CA HIS A 250 -4.46 11.42 22.26
C HIS A 250 -5.01 10.08 22.75
N LEU A 251 -5.86 10.09 23.78
CA LEU A 251 -6.45 8.86 24.33
C LEU A 251 -7.46 8.22 23.37
N VAL A 252 -8.31 9.02 22.73
CA VAL A 252 -9.32 8.54 21.78
C VAL A 252 -8.64 7.94 20.54
N LEU A 253 -7.78 8.70 19.86
CA LEU A 253 -7.11 8.23 18.64
C LEU A 253 -6.14 7.06 18.94
N GLY A 254 -5.44 7.13 20.06
CA GLY A 254 -4.58 6.04 20.52
C GLY A 254 -5.36 4.78 20.90
N GLY A 255 -6.55 4.93 21.52
CA GLY A 255 -7.46 3.83 21.81
C GLY A 255 -8.01 3.18 20.54
N ILE A 256 -8.43 3.97 19.55
CA ILE A 256 -8.86 3.49 18.22
C ILE A 256 -7.72 2.71 17.54
N SER A 257 -6.49 3.24 17.59
CA SER A 257 -5.30 2.54 17.07
C SER A 257 -5.01 1.22 17.80
N ALA A 258 -5.12 1.21 19.13
CA ALA A 258 -4.96 -0.01 19.93
C ALA A 258 -6.02 -1.08 19.61
N ALA A 259 -7.28 -0.66 19.46
CA ALA A 259 -8.39 -1.52 19.04
C ALA A 259 -8.16 -2.07 17.62
N SER A 260 -7.72 -1.23 16.69
CA SER A 260 -7.33 -1.63 15.34
C SER A 260 -6.23 -2.72 15.36
N GLY A 261 -5.21 -2.58 16.21
CA GLY A 261 -4.17 -3.59 16.40
C GLY A 261 -4.64 -4.86 17.13
N ALA A 262 -5.73 -4.79 17.89
CA ALA A 262 -6.38 -5.98 18.46
C ALA A 262 -7.11 -6.78 17.38
N ILE A 263 -7.84 -6.09 16.50
CA ILE A 263 -8.49 -6.71 15.33
C ILE A 263 -7.46 -7.43 14.46
N ASP A 264 -6.26 -6.86 14.32
CA ASP A 264 -5.23 -7.49 13.49
C ASP A 264 -4.72 -8.83 14.01
N ARG A 265 -4.80 -9.06 15.32
CA ARG A 265 -4.32 -10.26 16.02
C ARG A 265 -5.43 -11.24 16.36
N TYR A 266 -6.69 -10.87 16.14
CA TYR A 266 -7.83 -11.71 16.46
C TYR A 266 -7.94 -12.86 15.45
N ASP A 267 -8.13 -14.08 15.96
CA ASP A 267 -8.34 -15.28 15.16
C ASP A 267 -9.81 -15.73 15.31
N PRO A 268 -10.63 -15.61 14.25
CA PRO A 268 -12.05 -15.97 14.31
C PRO A 268 -12.30 -17.48 14.51
N SER A 269 -11.30 -18.34 14.31
CA SER A 269 -11.44 -19.80 14.47
C SER A 269 -11.49 -20.25 15.94
N HIS A 270 -10.96 -19.46 16.87
CA HIS A 270 -10.93 -19.79 18.29
C HIS A 270 -12.25 -19.47 19.03
N GLY A 271 -13.24 -18.91 18.33
CA GLY A 271 -14.52 -18.49 18.90
C GLY A 271 -14.43 -17.22 19.77
N GLY A 272 -15.52 -16.91 20.46
CA GLY A 272 -15.65 -15.72 21.30
C GLY A 272 -15.93 -14.43 20.53
N ARG A 273 -16.15 -13.33 21.26
CA ARG A 273 -16.42 -11.99 20.69
C ARG A 273 -15.13 -11.19 20.59
N ILE A 274 -14.96 -10.44 19.50
CA ILE A 274 -13.82 -9.52 19.32
C ILE A 274 -13.82 -8.36 20.32
N ALA A 275 -14.94 -8.12 21.00
CA ALA A 275 -15.06 -7.13 22.04
C ALA A 275 -14.00 -7.33 23.15
N ALA A 276 -13.82 -8.55 23.66
CA ALA A 276 -12.88 -8.81 24.76
C ALA A 276 -11.42 -8.41 24.42
N PRO A 277 -10.81 -8.85 23.29
CA PRO A 277 -9.46 -8.43 22.93
C PRO A 277 -9.34 -6.93 22.62
N ILE A 278 -10.38 -6.28 22.09
CA ILE A 278 -10.41 -4.83 21.90
C ILE A 278 -10.31 -4.12 23.25
N GLY A 279 -11.21 -4.42 24.19
CA GLY A 279 -11.22 -3.79 25.51
C GLY A 279 -9.90 -3.98 26.25
N LEU A 280 -9.32 -5.19 26.19
CA LEU A 280 -8.01 -5.48 26.78
C LEU A 280 -6.88 -4.65 26.15
N ALA A 281 -6.86 -4.49 24.83
CA ALA A 281 -5.84 -3.70 24.14
C ALA A 281 -5.95 -2.21 24.47
N VAL A 282 -7.17 -1.67 24.49
CA VAL A 282 -7.43 -0.27 24.87
C VAL A 282 -7.03 -0.03 26.32
N ASN A 283 -7.42 -0.91 27.25
CA ASN A 283 -7.05 -0.81 28.66
C ASN A 283 -5.53 -0.82 28.87
N ARG A 284 -4.80 -1.68 28.15
CA ARG A 284 -3.33 -1.69 28.19
C ARG A 284 -2.72 -0.40 27.65
N PHE A 285 -3.25 0.13 26.54
CA PHE A 285 -2.80 1.40 25.98
C PHE A 285 -2.98 2.55 26.98
N VAL A 286 -4.17 2.66 27.57
CA VAL A 286 -4.49 3.70 28.56
C VAL A 286 -3.61 3.52 29.80
N ALA A 287 -3.52 2.31 30.36
CA ALA A 287 -2.69 2.04 31.55
C ALA A 287 -1.20 2.34 31.37
N ALA A 288 -0.69 2.32 30.13
CA ALA A 288 0.70 2.67 29.82
C ALA A 288 0.95 4.19 29.74
N GLN A 289 -0.07 5.03 29.83
CA GLN A 289 0.12 6.48 29.78
C GLN A 289 0.45 7.04 31.18
N PRO A 290 1.43 7.96 31.28
CA PRO A 290 2.01 8.39 32.57
C PRO A 290 1.02 9.12 33.51
N ASP A 291 -0.06 9.70 32.99
CA ASP A 291 -0.95 10.61 33.74
C ASP A 291 -2.41 10.14 33.81
N VAL A 292 -2.68 8.84 33.76
CA VAL A 292 -4.07 8.31 33.84
C VAL A 292 -4.68 8.43 35.23
N ALA A 293 -3.86 8.68 36.26
CA ALA A 293 -4.24 8.48 37.65
C ALA A 293 -4.55 9.77 38.45
N GLN A 294 -4.84 10.90 37.81
CA GLN A 294 -5.34 12.06 38.57
C GLN A 294 -6.68 12.53 38.01
N PRO A 295 -7.82 12.01 38.53
CA PRO A 295 -9.04 12.81 38.53
C PRO A 295 -8.68 14.21 39.03
N MET A 296 -9.11 15.23 38.28
CA MET A 296 -8.87 16.63 38.66
C MET A 296 -9.24 16.82 40.14
N ASP A 297 -8.41 17.55 40.90
CA ASP A 297 -8.72 17.93 42.28
C ASP A 297 -10.19 18.37 42.38
N GLU A 298 -10.94 17.71 43.24
CA GLU A 298 -12.34 18.03 43.50
C GLU A 298 -12.48 19.55 43.76
N GLY A 299 -13.34 20.22 43.01
CA GLY A 299 -13.61 21.67 43.15
C GLY A 299 -13.01 22.58 42.09
N LYS A 300 -12.21 22.07 41.13
CA LYS A 300 -11.81 22.86 39.94
C LYS A 300 -12.84 22.72 38.83
N ALA A 301 -13.24 23.85 38.22
CA ALA A 301 -14.13 23.84 37.07
C ALA A 301 -13.59 22.91 35.96
N SER A 302 -14.38 21.89 35.59
CA SER A 302 -14.07 20.98 34.50
C SER A 302 -13.96 21.77 33.19
N ARG A 303 -12.80 21.66 32.52
CA ARG A 303 -12.61 22.22 31.19
C ARG A 303 -13.29 21.30 30.19
N ARG A 304 -14.46 21.70 29.69
CA ARG A 304 -15.15 20.96 28.62
C ARG A 304 -14.35 21.03 27.32
N ILE A 305 -14.39 19.96 26.53
CA ILE A 305 -13.88 19.96 25.16
C ILE A 305 -14.76 20.90 24.34
N LEU A 306 -14.17 21.99 23.84
CA LEU A 306 -14.87 22.92 22.97
C LEU A 306 -15.01 22.30 21.57
N SER A 307 -16.16 22.54 20.93
CA SER A 307 -16.35 22.23 19.50
C SER A 307 -15.33 23.01 18.65
N GLY A 308 -14.89 22.40 17.55
CA GLY A 308 -13.89 22.94 16.64
C GLY A 308 -12.45 22.46 16.94
N TYR A 309 -12.27 21.52 17.87
CA TYR A 309 -10.95 20.92 18.10
C TYR A 309 -10.68 19.87 17.01
N GLU A 310 -9.92 20.29 15.99
CA GLU A 310 -9.57 19.46 14.84
C GLU A 310 -8.66 18.28 15.25
N ILE A 311 -9.03 17.09 14.80
CA ILE A 311 -8.27 15.85 14.92
C ILE A 311 -8.06 15.22 13.54
N ASP A 312 -7.04 14.37 13.44
CA ASP A 312 -6.81 13.58 12.23
C ASP A 312 -7.96 12.59 11.99
N ASP A 313 -8.31 12.39 10.71
CA ASP A 313 -9.23 11.35 10.26
C ASP A 313 -8.68 9.96 10.60
N TRP A 314 -9.27 9.33 11.63
CA TRP A 314 -8.80 8.04 12.13
C TRP A 314 -8.91 6.91 11.09
N THR A 315 -9.75 7.06 10.06
CA THR A 315 -9.90 6.04 9.00
C THR A 315 -8.70 5.98 8.06
N ALA A 316 -7.87 7.04 8.03
CA ALA A 316 -6.69 7.13 7.17
C ALA A 316 -5.47 6.39 7.73
N SER A 317 -5.54 5.85 8.95
CA SER A 317 -4.40 5.22 9.65
C SER A 317 -4.77 3.91 10.37
N ILE A 318 -5.78 3.19 9.88
CA ILE A 318 -6.25 1.92 10.46
C ILE A 318 -5.25 0.79 10.18
N THR A 319 -4.63 0.78 9.00
CA THR A 319 -3.68 -0.27 8.60
C THR A 319 -2.36 0.31 8.10
N PRO A 320 -1.23 -0.40 8.31
CA PRO A 320 0.10 0.13 8.02
C PRO A 320 0.38 0.32 6.51
N TRP A 321 -0.42 -0.28 5.62
CA TRP A 321 -0.23 -0.16 4.18
C TRP A 321 -0.88 1.08 3.57
N GLN A 322 -1.87 1.72 4.22
CA GLN A 322 -2.57 2.90 3.67
C GLN A 322 -1.60 4.00 3.26
N GLN A 323 -0.54 4.23 4.05
CA GLN A 323 0.46 5.28 3.82
C GLN A 323 1.12 5.25 2.42
N TRP A 324 1.20 4.07 1.79
CA TRP A 324 1.83 3.89 0.48
C TRP A 324 0.88 3.29 -0.56
N LEU A 325 -0.31 2.85 -0.14
CA LEU A 325 -1.29 2.17 -0.98
C LEU A 325 -2.41 3.10 -1.43
N ASP A 326 -2.86 3.98 -0.54
CA ASP A 326 -4.00 4.85 -0.75
C ASP A 326 -3.59 6.15 -1.46
N PRO A 327 -4.51 6.80 -2.18
CA PRO A 327 -4.26 8.10 -2.76
C PRO A 327 -4.08 9.15 -1.65
N ASP A 328 -3.61 10.35 -2.01
CA ASP A 328 -3.50 11.46 -1.06
C ASP A 328 -4.86 11.72 -0.39
N ARG A 329 -4.90 11.75 0.95
CA ARG A 329 -6.13 11.91 1.76
C ARG A 329 -6.99 13.11 1.37
N ARG A 330 -6.39 14.14 0.78
CA ARG A 330 -7.10 15.36 0.34
C ARG A 330 -7.95 15.14 -0.91
N ILE A 331 -7.66 14.10 -1.71
CA ILE A 331 -8.42 13.78 -2.93
C ILE A 331 -9.90 13.55 -2.62
N LYS A 332 -10.20 12.95 -1.47
CA LYS A 332 -11.56 12.67 -1.03
C LYS A 332 -12.43 13.94 -0.96
N GLY A 333 -11.88 15.03 -0.41
CA GLY A 333 -12.58 16.32 -0.29
C GLY A 333 -12.83 17.06 -1.61
N VAL A 334 -12.33 16.55 -2.75
CA VAL A 334 -12.56 17.13 -4.08
C VAL A 334 -13.30 16.19 -5.04
N LEU A 335 -13.76 15.02 -4.58
CA LEU A 335 -14.43 14.04 -5.44
C LEU A 335 -15.68 14.61 -6.15
N GLY A 336 -16.46 15.44 -5.45
CA GLY A 336 -17.66 16.09 -6.01
C GLY A 336 -17.37 17.18 -7.03
N LYS A 337 -16.10 17.57 -7.21
CA LYS A 337 -15.67 18.59 -8.18
C LYS A 337 -14.99 18.00 -9.42
N LEU A 338 -14.82 16.68 -9.46
CA LEU A 338 -14.18 15.99 -10.57
C LEU A 338 -15.18 15.73 -11.70
N ASP A 339 -14.64 15.54 -12.91
CA ASP A 339 -15.44 14.95 -13.98
C ASP A 339 -15.94 13.55 -13.59
N GLU A 340 -17.07 13.15 -14.18
CA GLU A 340 -17.73 11.91 -13.77
C GLU A 340 -16.85 10.67 -13.93
N ARG A 341 -16.05 10.62 -15.00
CA ARG A 341 -15.18 9.49 -15.28
C ARG A 341 -14.07 9.37 -14.22
N ASP A 342 -13.42 10.47 -13.89
CA ASP A 342 -12.32 10.51 -12.93
C ASP A 342 -12.83 10.22 -11.51
N ARG A 343 -14.02 10.73 -11.18
CA ARG A 343 -14.73 10.37 -9.94
C ARG A 343 -15.00 8.87 -9.86
N ILE A 344 -15.62 8.28 -10.89
CA ILE A 344 -15.87 6.82 -10.98
C ILE A 344 -14.56 6.03 -10.80
N VAL A 345 -13.50 6.44 -11.50
CA VAL A 345 -12.19 5.79 -11.43
C VAL A 345 -11.65 5.77 -10.00
N LEU A 346 -11.70 6.90 -9.29
CA LEU A 346 -11.18 6.99 -7.93
C LEU A 346 -12.05 6.24 -6.92
N VAL A 347 -13.37 6.38 -7.02
CA VAL A 347 -14.33 5.68 -6.16
C VAL A 347 -14.15 4.17 -6.27
N LEU A 348 -14.18 3.63 -7.50
CA LEU A 348 -14.06 2.19 -7.72
C LEU A 348 -12.65 1.67 -7.42
N ARG A 349 -11.59 2.38 -7.80
CA ARG A 349 -10.22 1.86 -7.61
C ARG A 349 -9.83 1.78 -6.15
N PHE A 350 -10.24 2.77 -5.36
CA PHE A 350 -9.75 2.99 -4.00
C PHE A 350 -10.81 2.76 -2.91
N GLY A 351 -12.05 2.43 -3.27
CA GLY A 351 -13.13 2.23 -2.30
C GLY A 351 -13.53 3.53 -1.60
N LEU A 352 -13.54 4.65 -2.35
CA LEU A 352 -13.91 5.98 -1.81
C LEU A 352 -15.43 6.23 -1.84
N GLY A 353 -16.23 5.17 -2.01
CA GLY A 353 -17.69 5.17 -1.97
C GLY A 353 -18.17 3.79 -1.52
N ASP A 354 -19.47 3.51 -1.64
CA ASP A 354 -20.13 2.31 -1.06
C ASP A 354 -19.91 1.05 -1.92
N HIS A 355 -18.70 0.89 -2.43
CA HIS A 355 -18.32 -0.19 -3.33
C HIS A 355 -16.97 -0.78 -2.92
N ARG A 356 -16.86 -2.10 -3.02
CA ARG A 356 -15.57 -2.81 -2.90
C ARG A 356 -14.56 -2.24 -3.90
N PRO A 357 -13.30 -2.01 -3.50
CA PRO A 357 -12.27 -1.56 -4.42
C PRO A 357 -12.04 -2.61 -5.50
N VAL A 358 -11.91 -2.17 -6.74
CA VAL A 358 -11.68 -3.05 -7.90
C VAL A 358 -10.23 -2.96 -8.37
N ASN A 359 -9.71 -4.06 -8.89
CA ASN A 359 -8.38 -4.08 -9.49
C ASN A 359 -8.42 -3.41 -10.89
N ARG A 360 -7.27 -3.16 -11.50
CA ARG A 360 -7.22 -2.44 -12.79
C ARG A 360 -7.81 -3.20 -13.97
N ALA A 361 -7.89 -4.53 -13.88
CA ALA A 361 -8.54 -5.33 -14.92
C ALA A 361 -10.06 -5.16 -14.84
N GLN A 362 -10.63 -5.26 -13.64
CA GLN A 362 -12.04 -5.00 -13.37
C GLN A 362 -12.41 -3.54 -13.68
N LEU A 363 -11.59 -2.57 -13.27
CA LEU A 363 -11.80 -1.16 -13.61
C LEU A 363 -11.87 -0.95 -15.13
N ALA A 364 -10.99 -1.61 -15.88
CA ALA A 364 -11.01 -1.52 -17.34
C ALA A 364 -12.27 -2.14 -17.96
N GLN A 365 -12.79 -3.24 -17.39
CA GLN A 365 -14.06 -3.82 -17.80
C GLN A 365 -15.23 -2.86 -17.57
N VAL A 366 -15.32 -2.26 -16.37
CA VAL A 366 -16.36 -1.28 -16.04
C VAL A 366 -16.33 -0.07 -16.97
N LEU A 367 -15.14 0.39 -17.35
CA LEU A 367 -14.96 1.52 -18.26
C LEU A 367 -15.04 1.14 -19.75
N GLY A 368 -15.31 -0.12 -20.10
CA GLY A 368 -15.36 -0.58 -21.49
C GLY A 368 -14.04 -0.38 -22.25
N THR A 369 -12.90 -0.58 -21.59
CA THR A 369 -11.58 -0.26 -22.13
C THR A 369 -10.53 -1.36 -21.86
N THR A 370 -9.31 -1.16 -22.37
CA THR A 370 -8.19 -2.07 -22.10
C THR A 370 -7.54 -1.76 -20.76
N ARG A 371 -6.91 -2.76 -20.13
CA ARG A 371 -6.17 -2.55 -18.87
C ARG A 371 -5.13 -1.43 -18.96
N ALA A 372 -4.44 -1.32 -20.10
CA ALA A 372 -3.44 -0.28 -20.31
C ALA A 372 -4.05 1.13 -20.30
N HIS A 373 -5.27 1.28 -20.84
CA HIS A 373 -6.04 2.52 -20.76
C HIS A 373 -6.60 2.76 -19.36
N GLY A 374 -7.08 1.72 -18.66
CA GLY A 374 -7.50 1.83 -17.25
C GLY A 374 -6.41 2.41 -16.35
N VAL A 375 -5.15 1.96 -16.50
CA VAL A 375 -3.99 2.54 -15.77
C VAL A 375 -3.79 4.02 -16.09
N ARG A 376 -4.01 4.43 -17.35
CA ARG A 376 -3.87 5.83 -17.76
C ARG A 376 -4.99 6.69 -17.18
N PHE A 377 -6.22 6.19 -17.17
CA PHE A 377 -7.36 6.87 -16.55
C PHE A 377 -7.15 7.02 -15.04
N GLU A 378 -6.71 5.97 -14.34
CA GLU A 378 -6.34 6.05 -12.91
C GLU A 378 -5.34 7.18 -12.64
N ARG A 379 -4.24 7.26 -13.41
CA ARG A 379 -3.24 8.31 -13.22
C ARG A 379 -3.75 9.69 -13.57
N ALA A 380 -4.58 9.82 -14.60
CA ALA A 380 -5.20 11.07 -14.99
C ALA A 380 -6.14 11.56 -13.88
N ALA A 381 -7.01 10.69 -13.37
CA ALA A 381 -7.95 10.99 -12.29
C ALA A 381 -7.23 11.46 -11.01
N ILE A 382 -6.18 10.75 -10.58
CA ILE A 382 -5.36 11.18 -9.43
C ILE A 382 -4.74 12.55 -9.69
N ARG A 383 -4.18 12.78 -10.89
CA ARG A 383 -3.54 14.06 -11.24
C ARG A 383 -4.53 15.21 -11.24
N ASN A 384 -5.71 15.00 -11.81
CA ASN A 384 -6.77 16.00 -11.87
C ASN A 384 -7.28 16.32 -10.46
N ALA A 385 -7.50 15.30 -9.62
CA ALA A 385 -7.85 15.50 -8.21
C ALA A 385 -6.77 16.28 -7.44
N MET A 386 -5.48 15.92 -7.61
CA MET A 386 -4.38 16.68 -7.02
C MET A 386 -4.29 18.11 -7.55
N GLY A 387 -4.67 18.33 -8.81
CA GLY A 387 -4.72 19.66 -9.42
C GLY A 387 -5.77 20.56 -8.77
N LEU A 388 -6.94 20.00 -8.43
CA LEU A 388 -7.98 20.68 -7.65
C LEU A 388 -7.54 20.92 -6.21
N VAL A 389 -6.91 19.93 -5.55
CA VAL A 389 -6.38 20.06 -4.18
C VAL A 389 -5.37 21.20 -4.07
N HIS A 390 -4.55 21.42 -5.11
CA HIS A 390 -3.55 22.51 -5.13
C HIS A 390 -4.09 23.82 -5.73
N GLY A 391 -5.35 23.90 -6.16
CA GLY A 391 -5.92 25.08 -6.83
C GLY A 391 -5.29 25.38 -8.20
N THR A 392 -4.63 24.42 -8.83
CA THR A 392 -4.02 24.56 -10.16
C THR A 392 -4.97 24.25 -11.31
N LEU A 393 -6.11 23.62 -11.00
CA LEU A 393 -7.22 23.43 -11.92
C LEU A 393 -8.41 24.22 -11.39
N ASN A 394 -9.00 25.07 -12.24
CA ASN A 394 -10.32 25.60 -11.98
C ASN A 394 -11.36 24.56 -12.42
N PRO A 395 -12.40 24.32 -11.60
CA PRO A 395 -13.38 23.26 -11.81
C PRO A 395 -14.18 23.43 -13.11
#